data_AF-A0A2P5N155-F1
#
_entry.id   AF-A0A2P5N155-F1
#
_cell.length_a   1.000
_cell.length_b   1.000
_cell.length_c   1.000
_cell.angle_alpha   90.00
_cell.angle_beta   90.00
_cell.angle_gamma   90.00
#
_symmetry.space_group_name_H-M   'P 1'
#
loop_
_entity.id
_entity.type
_entity.pdbx_description
1 polymer ?
#
loop_
_entity_poly.entity_id
_entity_poly.type
_entity_poly.pdbx_seq_one_letter_code
_entity_poly.pdbx_strand_id
1 'polypeptide(L)' 'MPTINAQITDTNHKPRGLMHIEVEFDHQGHPWQVFHNQQHFTYTGKDGTNIKTGLAVVEMATEADARLWITLDGTQVWED' A
#
# COMPACT_ATOMS: atom_id res chain seq x y z
N MET A 1 8.21 -7.63 9.95
CA MET A 1 7.01 -6.93 9.43
C MET A 1 5.77 -7.73 9.82
N PRO A 2 4.79 -7.18 10.55
CA PRO A 2 3.52 -7.88 10.79
C PRO A 2 2.78 -8.17 9.48
N THR A 3 2.13 -9.34 9.43
CA THR A 3 1.21 -9.70 8.35
C THR A 3 -0.18 -9.16 8.65
N ILE A 4 -0.77 -8.45 7.68
CA ILE A 4 -2.13 -7.90 7.79
C ILE A 4 -3.00 -8.35 6.61
N ASN A 5 -4.31 -8.20 6.79
CA ASN A 5 -5.29 -8.40 5.73
C ASN A 5 -5.59 -7.05 5.06
N ALA A 6 -5.31 -6.94 3.76
CA ALA A 6 -5.58 -5.75 2.97
C ALA A 6 -6.53 -6.06 1.82
N GLN A 7 -7.45 -5.13 1.53
CA GLN A 7 -8.24 -5.16 0.30
C GLN A 7 -7.39 -4.62 -0.84
N ILE A 8 -7.12 -5.47 -1.85
CA ILE A 8 -6.27 -5.12 -2.98
C ILE A 8 -7.15 -4.75 -4.19
N THR A 9 -6.86 -3.61 -4.80
CA THR A 9 -7.36 -3.22 -6.12
C THR A 9 -6.20 -3.23 -7.12
N ASP A 10 -6.36 -3.90 -8.26
CA ASP A 10 -5.31 -3.97 -9.28
C ASP A 10 -5.17 -2.68 -10.11
N THR A 11 -4.16 -2.65 -10.98
CA THR A 11 -3.87 -1.54 -11.91
C THR A 11 -5.00 -1.26 -12.91
N ASN A 12 -5.90 -2.23 -13.12
CA ASN A 12 -7.09 -2.08 -13.96
C ASN A 12 -8.32 -1.61 -13.13
N HIS A 13 -8.11 -1.15 -11.90
CA HIS A 13 -9.12 -0.73 -10.95
C HIS A 13 -10.12 -1.85 -10.58
N LYS A 14 -9.72 -3.12 -10.69
CA LYS A 14 -10.55 -4.26 -10.31
C LYS A 14 -10.19 -4.75 -8.91
N PRO A 15 -11.17 -5.05 -8.07
CA PRO A 15 -10.91 -5.65 -6.76
C PRO A 15 -10.34 -7.06 -6.97
N ARG A 16 -9.15 -7.31 -6.41
CA ARG A 16 -8.56 -8.65 -6.24
C ARG A 16 -9.06 -9.33 -4.96
N GLY A 17 -9.63 -8.54 -4.04
CA GLY A 17 -10.18 -9.00 -2.77
C GLY A 17 -9.19 -8.91 -1.62
N LEU A 18 -9.50 -9.61 -0.53
CA LEU A 18 -8.67 -9.61 0.67
C LEU A 18 -7.43 -10.49 0.47
N MET A 19 -6.25 -9.93 0.70
CA MET A 19 -4.98 -10.63 0.61
C MET A 19 -4.12 -10.38 1.84
N HIS A 20 -3.22 -11.32 2.12
CA HIS A 20 -2.20 -11.16 3.15
C HIS A 20 -1.00 -10.39 2.56
N ILE A 21 -0.62 -9.30 3.23
CA ILE A 21 0.59 -8.53 2.94
C ILE A 21 1.39 -8.35 4.23
N GLU A 22 2.69 -8.11 4.11
CA GLU A 22 3.51 -7.72 5.27
C GLU A 22 3.76 -6.22 5.21
N VAL A 23 3.58 -5.52 6.34
CA VAL A 23 3.74 -4.07 6.41
C VAL A 23 4.61 -3.71 7.60
N GLU A 24 5.65 -2.93 7.38
CA GLU A 24 6.36 -2.22 8.45
C GLU A 24 5.77 -0.83 8.59
N PHE A 25 5.50 -0.43 9.82
CA PHE A 25 5.04 0.93 10.13
C PHE A 25 6.19 1.71 10.79
N ASP A 26 6.29 2.99 10.48
CA ASP A 26 7.23 3.89 11.12
C ASP A 26 6.81 4.25 12.56
N HIS A 27 7.60 5.12 13.21
CA HIS A 27 7.35 5.61 14.56
C HIS A 27 6.04 6.42 14.71
N GLN A 28 5.44 6.89 13.61
CA GLN A 28 4.15 7.60 13.59
C GLN A 28 2.98 6.65 13.27
N GLY A 29 3.28 5.39 12.93
CA GLY A 29 2.28 4.39 12.57
C GLY A 29 1.89 4.43 11.09
N HIS A 30 2.69 5.04 10.22
CA HIS A 30 2.46 5.06 8.77
C HIS A 30 3.23 3.95 8.06
N PRO A 31 2.71 3.38 6.94
CA PRO A 31 3.43 2.37 6.18
C PRO A 31 4.78 2.89 5.69
N TRP A 32 5.85 2.20 6.06
CA TRP A 32 7.23 2.51 5.69
C TRP A 32 7.77 1.53 4.65
N GLN A 33 7.47 0.24 4.83
CA GLN A 33 7.80 -0.83 3.89
C GLN A 33 6.61 -1.77 3.74
N VAL A 34 6.39 -2.28 2.53
CA VAL A 34 5.34 -3.26 2.22
C VAL A 34 5.96 -4.41 1.41
N PHE A 35 5.69 -5.65 1.81
CA PHE A 35 5.96 -6.83 1.00
C PHE A 35 4.66 -7.42 0.48
N HIS A 36 4.52 -7.45 -0.85
CA HIS A 36 3.34 -7.91 -1.56
C HIS A 36 3.74 -8.49 -2.91
N ASN A 37 3.12 -9.61 -3.32
CA ASN A 37 3.44 -10.30 -4.58
C ASN A 37 4.94 -10.52 -4.84
N GLN A 38 5.71 -10.92 -3.81
CA GLN A 38 7.17 -11.14 -3.90
C GLN A 38 7.99 -9.87 -4.21
N GLN A 39 7.39 -8.68 -4.04
CA GLN A 39 8.04 -7.39 -4.26
C GLN A 39 8.10 -6.59 -2.96
N HIS A 40 9.18 -5.84 -2.79
CA HIS A 40 9.37 -4.91 -1.68
C HIS A 40 9.12 -3.48 -2.16
N PHE A 41 8.13 -2.83 -1.56
CA PHE A 41 7.79 -1.45 -1.81
C PHE A 41 8.24 -0.60 -0.61
N THR A 42 8.86 0.54 -0.88
CA THR A 42 9.28 1.51 0.14
C THR A 42 8.54 2.81 -0.07
N TYR A 43 8.20 3.49 1.04
CA TYR A 43 7.57 4.80 1.01
C TYR A 43 8.40 5.80 0.21
N THR A 44 7.76 6.50 -0.73
CA THR A 44 8.46 7.43 -1.64
C THR A 44 8.64 8.84 -1.08
N GLY A 45 8.10 9.13 0.12
CA GLY A 45 8.00 10.50 0.64
C GLY A 45 6.77 11.26 0.17
N LYS A 46 5.84 10.59 -0.55
CA LYS A 46 4.66 11.21 -1.14
C LYS A 46 3.38 10.74 -0.46
N ASP A 47 2.69 11.69 0.12
CA ASP A 47 1.37 11.51 0.73
C ASP A 47 0.27 11.92 -0.24
N GLY A 48 -0.93 11.40 -0.02
CA GLY A 48 -2.09 11.71 -0.84
C GLY A 48 -3.42 11.47 -0.13
N THR A 49 -4.49 11.78 -0.85
CA THR A 49 -5.86 11.45 -0.45
C THR A 49 -6.53 10.74 -1.62
N ASN A 50 -7.05 9.54 -1.37
CA ASN A 50 -7.80 8.83 -2.37
C ASN A 50 -9.10 9.59 -2.68
N ILE A 51 -9.29 10.04 -3.93
CA ILE A 51 -10.41 10.91 -4.32
C ILE A 51 -11.77 10.21 -4.16
N LYS A 52 -11.83 8.88 -4.33
CA LYS A 52 -13.10 8.14 -4.26
C LYS A 52 -13.54 7.88 -2.83
N THR A 53 -12.60 7.60 -1.92
CA THR A 53 -12.90 7.20 -0.54
C THR A 53 -12.66 8.30 0.48
N GLY A 54 -11.90 9.35 0.11
CA GLY A 54 -11.46 10.42 1.02
C GLY A 54 -10.38 9.99 2.01
N LEU A 55 -9.84 8.77 1.89
CA LEU A 55 -8.86 8.22 2.83
C LEU A 55 -7.45 8.77 2.56
N ALA A 56 -6.71 9.04 3.63
CA ALA A 56 -5.29 9.35 3.56
C ALA A 56 -4.50 8.11 3.11
N VAL A 57 -3.59 8.32 2.17
CA VAL A 57 -2.77 7.27 1.56
C VAL A 57 -1.33 7.73 1.40
N VAL A 58 -0.42 6.78 1.29
CA VAL A 58 0.98 7.01 0.93
C VAL A 58 1.34 6.24 -0.34
N GLU A 59 2.21 6.82 -1.16
CA GLU A 59 2.77 6.15 -2.34
C GLU A 59 3.96 5.28 -1.93
N MET A 60 3.98 4.06 -2.44
CA MET A 60 5.05 3.11 -2.23
C MET A 60 5.57 2.65 -3.59
N ALA A 61 6.89 2.49 -3.73
CA ALA A 61 7.50 2.04 -4.96
C ALA A 61 8.58 0.98 -4.72
N THR A 62 8.73 0.09 -5.68
CA THR A 62 9.89 -0.82 -5.78
C THR A 62 11.07 -0.13 -6.47
N GLU A 63 12.26 -0.74 -6.43
CA GLU A 63 13.43 -0.27 -7.20
C GLU A 63 13.19 -0.27 -8.72
N ALA A 64 12.29 -1.13 -9.19
CA ALA A 64 11.90 -1.23 -10.60
C ALA A 64 10.72 -0.30 -10.97
N ASP A 65 10.35 0.63 -10.08
CA ASP A 65 9.27 1.61 -10.26
C ASP A 65 7.86 1.00 -10.45
N ALA A 66 7.65 -0.24 -10.01
CA ALA A 66 6.29 -0.73 -9.74
C ALA A 66 5.74 0.00 -8.52
N ARG A 67 4.49 0.48 -8.59
CA ARG A 67 3.91 1.38 -7.59
C ARG A 67 2.65 0.80 -6.98
N LEU A 68 2.37 1.27 -5.77
CA LEU A 68 1.07 1.11 -5.13
C LEU A 68 0.81 2.29 -4.21
N TRP A 69 -0.47 2.49 -3.91
CA TRP A 69 -0.94 3.38 -2.86
C TRP A 69 -1.53 2.55 -1.74
N ILE A 70 -1.26 2.92 -0.50
CA ILE A 70 -1.76 2.20 0.68
C ILE A 70 -2.31 3.18 1.72
N THR A 71 -3.39 2.81 2.41
CA THR A 71 -3.92 3.62 3.53
C THR A 71 -2.96 3.63 4.71
N LEU A 72 -3.05 4.67 5.56
CA LEU A 72 -2.18 4.80 6.74
C LEU A 72 -2.31 3.62 7.73
N ASP A 73 -3.46 2.95 7.76
CA ASP A 73 -3.68 1.74 8.56
C ASP A 73 -3.28 0.43 7.85
N GLY A 74 -2.83 0.51 6.60
CA GLY A 74 -2.43 -0.62 5.77
C GLY A 74 -3.57 -1.47 5.19
N THR A 75 -4.84 -1.16 5.48
CA THR A 75 -5.97 -2.06 5.19
C THR A 75 -6.50 -2.00 3.75
N GLN A 76 -6.14 -0.99 2.97
CA GLN A 76 -6.51 -0.85 1.57
C GLN A 76 -5.30 -0.50 0.71
N VAL A 77 -5.17 -1.21 -0.41
CA VAL A 77 -4.06 -1.06 -1.36
C VAL A 77 -4.61 -0.92 -2.78
N TRP A 78 -4.04 0.00 -3.54
CA TRP A 78 -4.27 0.19 -4.97
C TRP A 78 -2.95 0.03 -5.71
N GLU A 79 -2.82 -0.99 -6.53
CA GLU A 79 -1.69 -1.17 -7.45
C GLU A 79 -1.76 -0.09 -8.54
N ASP A 80 -0.62 0.49 -8.92
CA ASP A 80 -0.49 1.55 -9.94
C ASP A 80 0.48 1.12 -11.04
#